data_AF-A0A377PDB4-F1
#
_entry.id   AF-A0A377PDB4-F1
#
_cell.length_a   1.000
_cell.length_b   1.000
_cell.length_c   1.000
_cell.angle_alpha   90.00
_cell.angle_beta   90.00
_cell.angle_gamma   90.00
#
_symmetry.space_group_name_H-M   'P 1'
#
loop_
_entity.id
_entity.type
_entity.pdbx_description
1 polymer ?
#
loop_
_entity_poly.entity_id
_entity_poly.type
_entity_poly.pdbx_seq_one_letter_code
_entity_poly.pdbx_strand_id
1 'polypeptide(L)'
;MAPNCRIFGVEPEAGNDVQQSLRTGERVSIAVPNTIADGAQTQCVGELTFPIIRNFVEDILTVSDQQLCDQMRFFMERMKIVVEPTGCLAAAAAMSGAIDIRGARVGIIVSGGNVDAESYADFLKRGKNIL
;
A
#
# COMPACT_ATOMS: atom_id res chain seq x y z
N MET A 1 4.04 -10.45 22.15
CA MET A 1 2.99 -9.98 21.20
C MET A 1 2.58 -8.56 21.58
N ALA A 2 2.09 -7.76 20.62
CA ALA A 2 1.68 -6.35 20.81
C ALA A 2 0.16 -6.17 20.55
N PRO A 3 -0.72 -6.59 21.47
CA PRO A 3 -2.17 -6.65 21.23
C PRO A 3 -2.84 -5.28 21.09
N ASN A 4 -2.20 -4.21 21.57
CA ASN A 4 -2.70 -2.85 21.48
C ASN A 4 -2.12 -2.10 20.26
N CYS A 5 -1.39 -2.80 19.39
CA CYS A 5 -0.86 -2.20 18.17
C CYS A 5 -1.99 -2.02 17.16
N ARG A 6 -2.06 -0.83 16.58
CA ARG A 6 -3.00 -0.50 15.51
C ARG A 6 -2.49 -1.12 14.21
N ILE A 7 -3.38 -1.75 13.44
CA ILE A 7 -3.04 -2.44 12.19
C ILE A 7 -3.79 -1.76 11.05
N PHE A 8 -3.07 -1.39 10.01
CA PHE A 8 -3.61 -0.75 8.81
C PHE A 8 -3.28 -1.56 7.57
N GLY A 9 -4.29 -1.79 6.73
CA GLY A 9 -4.09 -2.23 5.35
C GLY A 9 -3.92 -1.02 4.43
N VAL A 10 -3.32 -1.23 3.27
CA VAL A 10 -3.17 -0.17 2.26
C VAL A 10 -3.37 -0.76 0.87
N GLU A 11 -4.21 -0.11 0.07
CA GLU A 11 -4.54 -0.48 -1.30
C GLU A 11 -4.17 0.64 -2.28
N PRO A 12 -4.00 0.35 -3.58
CA PRO A 12 -4.03 1.38 -4.60
C PRO A 12 -5.42 2.02 -4.66
N GLU A 13 -5.51 3.33 -4.90
CA GLU A 13 -6.80 4.04 -5.04
C GLU A 13 -7.74 3.41 -6.07
N ALA A 14 -7.19 2.90 -7.18
CA ALA A 14 -7.96 2.24 -8.23
C ALA A 14 -8.46 0.83 -7.84
N GLY A 15 -7.90 0.24 -6.79
CA GLY A 15 -8.15 -1.14 -6.35
C GLY A 15 -8.55 -1.21 -4.88
N ASN A 16 -9.46 -0.35 -4.45
CA ASN A 16 -9.87 -0.22 -3.05
C ASN A 16 -10.97 -1.21 -2.61
N ASP A 17 -10.88 -2.47 -3.06
CA ASP A 17 -11.94 -3.46 -2.85
C ASP A 17 -12.08 -3.90 -1.39
N VAL A 18 -10.96 -4.05 -0.67
CA VAL A 18 -10.95 -4.39 0.76
C VAL A 18 -11.45 -3.20 1.57
N GLN A 19 -11.06 -1.96 1.22
CA GLN A 19 -11.56 -0.76 1.86
C GLN A 19 -13.09 -0.68 1.76
N GLN A 20 -13.64 -0.82 0.54
CA GLN A 20 -15.09 -0.83 0.34
C GLN A 20 -15.75 -1.96 1.14
N SER A 21 -15.16 -3.16 1.09
CA SER A 21 -15.69 -4.32 1.82
C SER A 21 -15.70 -4.12 3.34
N LEU A 22 -14.66 -3.51 3.89
CA LEU A 22 -14.56 -3.22 5.32
C LEU A 22 -15.62 -2.19 5.75
N ARG A 23 -15.88 -1.17 4.92
CA ARG A 23 -16.88 -0.14 5.22
C ARG A 23 -18.31 -0.64 5.14
N THR A 24 -18.62 -1.51 4.17
CA THR A 24 -19.96 -2.09 4.04
C THR A 24 -20.19 -3.26 4.99
N GLY A 25 -19.11 -3.91 5.45
CA GLY A 25 -19.18 -5.13 6.24
C GLY A 25 -19.44 -6.40 5.40
N GLU A 26 -19.44 -6.28 4.08
CA GLU A 26 -19.69 -7.35 3.11
C GLU A 26 -18.63 -7.34 2.01
N ARG A 27 -18.37 -8.48 1.39
CA ARG A 27 -17.38 -8.56 0.29
C ARG A 27 -17.89 -7.81 -0.93
N VAL A 28 -17.14 -6.79 -1.36
CA VAL A 28 -17.40 -5.99 -2.55
C VAL A 28 -16.50 -6.46 -3.68
N SER A 29 -17.06 -6.53 -4.90
CA SER A 29 -16.31 -6.81 -6.12
C SER A 29 -16.21 -5.57 -7.00
N ILE A 30 -15.03 -5.32 -7.56
CA ILE A 30 -14.75 -4.19 -8.47
C ILE A 30 -14.26 -4.68 -9.84
N ALA A 31 -14.21 -3.77 -10.81
CA ALA A 31 -13.51 -4.02 -12.07
C ALA A 31 -12.00 -4.18 -11.81
N VAL A 32 -11.28 -4.80 -12.76
CA VAL A 32 -9.81 -4.94 -12.65
C VAL A 32 -9.18 -3.57 -12.46
N PRO A 33 -8.47 -3.33 -11.33
CA PRO A 33 -7.86 -2.04 -11.04
C PRO A 33 -6.81 -1.66 -12.09
N ASN A 34 -6.83 -0.42 -12.57
CA ASN A 34 -5.76 0.12 -13.39
C ASN A 34 -4.74 0.84 -12.50
N THR A 35 -3.65 0.16 -12.15
CA THR A 35 -2.59 0.65 -11.25
C THR A 35 -1.27 -0.02 -11.59
N ILE A 36 -0.17 0.64 -11.28
CA ILE A 36 1.18 0.06 -11.35
C ILE A 36 1.46 -0.98 -10.24
N ALA A 37 0.62 -1.05 -9.20
CA ALA A 37 0.72 -2.06 -8.13
C ALA A 37 0.08 -3.38 -8.57
N ASP A 38 0.78 -4.10 -9.45
CA ASP A 38 0.38 -5.37 -10.04
C ASP A 38 -0.07 -6.43 -9.00
N GLY A 39 0.69 -6.57 -7.91
CA GLY A 39 0.38 -7.46 -6.79
C GLY A 39 -0.85 -7.08 -5.97
N ALA A 40 -1.49 -5.94 -6.26
CA ALA A 40 -2.70 -5.44 -5.60
C ALA A 40 -3.84 -5.16 -6.60
N GLN A 41 -3.86 -5.83 -7.77
CA GLN A 41 -4.95 -5.74 -8.75
C GLN A 41 -6.09 -6.75 -8.49
N THR A 42 -6.34 -7.09 -7.23
CA THR A 42 -7.46 -7.97 -6.86
C THR A 42 -8.79 -7.29 -7.14
N GLN A 43 -9.81 -8.09 -7.45
CA GLN A 43 -11.16 -7.58 -7.70
C GLN A 43 -12.06 -7.70 -6.48
N CYS A 44 -11.71 -8.57 -5.53
CA CYS A 44 -12.50 -8.83 -4.34
C CYS A 44 -11.63 -9.54 -3.29
N VAL A 45 -11.74 -9.08 -2.05
CA VAL A 45 -11.11 -9.69 -0.89
C VAL A 45 -11.47 -11.18 -0.76
N GLY A 46 -10.48 -11.97 -0.33
CA GLY A 46 -10.63 -13.40 -0.13
C GLY A 46 -11.64 -13.78 0.95
N GLU A 47 -12.31 -14.92 0.76
CA GLU A 47 -13.32 -15.44 1.70
C GLU A 47 -12.76 -15.73 3.09
N LEU A 48 -11.53 -16.23 3.14
CA LEU A 48 -10.86 -16.56 4.40
C LEU A 48 -10.21 -15.35 5.06
N THR A 49 -9.75 -14.38 4.27
CA THR A 49 -9.01 -13.22 4.79
C THR A 49 -9.95 -12.12 5.27
N PHE A 50 -11.12 -11.94 4.63
CA PHE A 50 -12.05 -10.87 4.98
C PHE A 50 -12.53 -10.92 6.45
N PRO A 51 -12.94 -12.07 7.02
CA PRO A 51 -13.33 -12.13 8.43
C PRO A 51 -12.18 -11.77 9.38
N ILE A 52 -10.94 -12.09 9.02
CA ILE A 52 -9.74 -11.75 9.81
C ILE A 52 -9.49 -10.25 9.74
N ILE A 53 -9.50 -9.68 8.54
CA ILE A 53 -9.33 -8.23 8.32
C ILE A 53 -10.37 -7.46 9.11
N ARG A 54 -11.65 -7.83 8.99
CA ARG A 54 -12.76 -7.19 9.70
C ARG A 54 -12.60 -7.19 11.22
N ASN A 55 -11.96 -8.21 11.79
CA ASN A 55 -11.82 -8.35 13.25
C ASN A 55 -10.57 -7.68 13.82
N PHE A 56 -9.51 -7.50 13.03
CA PHE A 56 -8.19 -7.13 13.54
C PHE A 56 -7.55 -5.90 12.88
N VAL A 57 -8.06 -5.45 11.72
CA VAL A 57 -7.54 -4.28 11.03
C VAL A 57 -8.38 -3.06 11.39
N GLU A 58 -7.71 -1.99 11.82
CA GLU A 58 -8.37 -0.75 12.21
C GLU A 58 -8.92 0.00 11.00
N ASP A 59 -8.13 0.07 9.92
CA ASP A 59 -8.58 0.68 8.68
C ASP A 59 -7.80 0.21 7.45
N ILE A 60 -8.37 0.45 6.27
CA ILE A 60 -7.71 0.32 4.97
C ILE A 60 -7.55 1.71 4.35
N LEU A 61 -6.30 2.12 4.17
CA LEU A 61 -5.96 3.34 3.47
C LEU A 61 -5.80 3.09 1.98
N THR A 62 -5.79 4.17 1.20
CA THR A 62 -5.47 4.12 -0.23
C THR A 62 -4.35 5.09 -0.59
N VAL A 63 -3.59 4.76 -1.63
CA VAL A 63 -2.56 5.64 -2.20
C VAL A 63 -2.62 5.63 -3.73
N SER A 64 -2.26 6.75 -4.32
CA SER A 64 -2.16 6.91 -5.78
C SER A 64 -0.88 6.27 -6.35
N ASP A 65 -0.90 5.93 -7.64
CA ASP A 65 0.28 5.48 -8.38
C ASP A 65 1.43 6.49 -8.34
N GLN A 66 1.12 7.79 -8.25
CA GLN A 66 2.14 8.83 -8.12
C GLN A 66 2.85 8.73 -6.77
N GLN A 67 2.12 8.51 -5.68
CA GLN A 67 2.72 8.31 -4.35
C GLN A 67 3.58 7.04 -4.31
N LEU A 68 3.20 5.99 -5.04
CA LEU A 68 4.04 4.80 -5.18
C LEU A 68 5.36 5.13 -5.90
N CYS A 69 5.32 5.88 -7.01
CA CYS A 69 6.54 6.31 -7.71
C CYS A 69 7.45 7.17 -6.82
N ASP A 70 6.87 8.11 -6.07
CA ASP A 70 7.59 8.97 -5.13
C ASP A 70 8.26 8.12 -4.03
N GLN A 71 7.54 7.13 -3.50
CA GLN A 71 8.04 6.23 -2.45
C GLN A 71 9.13 5.28 -2.96
N MET A 72 8.99 4.74 -4.17
CA MET A 72 10.04 3.93 -4.83
C MET A 72 11.34 4.73 -4.95
N ARG A 73 11.23 5.99 -5.37
CA ARG A 73 12.38 6.90 -5.46
C ARG A 73 13.03 7.15 -4.11
N PHE A 74 12.23 7.38 -3.06
CA PHE A 74 12.76 7.53 -1.71
C PHE A 74 13.50 6.30 -1.21
N PHE A 75 12.95 5.09 -1.43
CA PHE A 75 13.63 3.84 -1.05
C PHE A 75 15.00 3.72 -1.73
N MET A 76 15.07 4.03 -3.03
CA MET A 76 16.34 4.00 -3.77
C MET A 76 17.32 5.08 -3.28
N GLU A 77 16.86 6.33 -3.17
CA GLU A 77 17.74 7.47 -2.87
C GLU A 77 18.19 7.52 -1.41
N ARG A 78 17.37 7.07 -0.47
CA ARG A 78 17.61 7.22 0.98
C ARG A 78 17.93 5.92 1.67
N MET A 79 17.31 4.82 1.27
CA MET A 79 17.47 3.51 1.92
C MET A 79 18.34 2.54 1.13
N LYS A 80 18.62 2.84 -0.15
CA LYS A 80 19.47 2.04 -1.04
C LYS A 80 18.96 0.62 -1.26
N ILE A 81 17.64 0.46 -1.25
CA ILE A 81 16.96 -0.81 -1.54
C ILE A 81 16.04 -0.64 -2.74
N VAL A 82 15.91 -1.71 -3.52
CA VAL A 82 14.95 -1.80 -4.62
C VAL A 82 13.64 -2.34 -4.07
N VAL A 83 12.55 -1.63 -4.34
CA VAL A 83 11.19 -1.96 -3.91
C VAL A 83 10.27 -1.80 -5.10
N GLU A 84 9.40 -2.78 -5.34
CA GLU A 84 8.40 -2.75 -6.42
C GLU A 84 7.23 -1.83 -6.04
N PRO A 85 6.35 -1.44 -6.97
CA PRO A 85 5.23 -0.55 -6.66
C PRO A 85 4.32 -1.08 -5.53
N THR A 86 3.93 -2.36 -5.59
CA THR A 86 3.12 -3.02 -4.55
C THR A 86 3.82 -2.99 -3.19
N GLY A 87 5.14 -3.23 -3.16
CA GLY A 87 5.97 -3.15 -1.96
C GLY A 87 6.04 -1.77 -1.31
N CYS A 88 5.62 -0.71 -2.01
CA CYS A 88 5.62 0.66 -1.52
C CYS A 88 4.32 1.08 -0.83
N LEU A 89 3.23 0.33 -0.96
CA LEU A 89 1.89 0.72 -0.47
C LEU A 89 1.92 1.18 1.00
N ALA A 90 2.41 0.33 1.91
CA ALA A 90 2.43 0.62 3.35
C ALA A 90 3.26 1.87 3.69
N ALA A 91 4.41 2.02 3.03
CA ALA A 91 5.29 3.16 3.27
C ALA A 91 4.72 4.47 2.70
N ALA A 92 4.14 4.42 1.49
CA ALA A 92 3.53 5.58 0.86
C ALA A 92 2.38 6.14 1.71
N ALA A 93 1.54 5.26 2.29
CA ALA A 93 0.47 5.67 3.20
C ALA A 93 1.00 6.27 4.51
N ALA A 94 2.04 5.70 5.10
CA ALA A 94 2.65 6.24 6.31
C ALA A 94 3.26 7.64 6.09
N MET A 95 3.82 7.87 4.90
CA MET A 95 4.47 9.13 4.52
C MET A 95 3.48 10.17 3.96
N SER A 96 2.27 9.79 3.57
CA SER A 96 1.27 10.73 3.01
C SER A 96 0.60 11.62 4.04
N GLY A 97 0.74 11.30 5.34
CA GLY A 97 0.02 11.98 6.42
C GLY A 97 -1.44 11.54 6.57
N ALA A 98 -1.87 10.47 5.88
CA ALA A 98 -3.21 9.90 6.02
C ALA A 98 -3.52 9.41 7.45
N ILE A 99 -2.49 9.10 8.24
CA ILE A 99 -2.60 8.78 9.66
C ILE A 99 -1.60 9.64 10.44
N ASP A 100 -2.04 10.19 11.58
CA ASP A 100 -1.12 10.83 12.51
C ASP A 100 -0.29 9.78 13.26
N ILE A 101 0.98 9.69 12.86
CA ILE A 101 1.97 8.77 13.43
C ILE A 101 3.03 9.49 14.28
N ARG A 102 2.84 10.79 14.59
CA ARG A 102 3.82 11.56 15.35
C ARG A 102 3.98 11.01 16.76
N GLY A 103 5.24 10.81 17.18
CA GLY A 103 5.57 10.23 18.49
C GLY A 103 5.31 8.73 18.61
N ALA A 104 4.76 8.07 17.58
CA ALA A 104 4.53 6.63 17.57
C ALA A 104 5.77 5.87 17.10
N ARG A 105 5.87 4.60 17.53
CA ARG A 105 6.79 3.62 16.94
C ARG A 105 6.06 2.89 15.82
N VAL A 106 6.50 3.06 14.58
CA VAL A 106 5.81 2.55 13.39
C VAL A 106 6.60 1.38 12.79
N GLY A 107 5.90 0.28 12.52
CA GLY A 107 6.43 -0.82 11.70
C GLY A 107 5.84 -0.75 10.30
N ILE A 108 6.70 -0.81 9.27
CA ILE A 108 6.30 -0.79 7.86
C ILE A 108 6.73 -2.11 7.23
N ILE A 109 5.80 -2.77 6.55
CA ILE A 109 6.10 -3.98 5.78
C ILE A 109 6.46 -3.55 4.35
N VAL A 110 7.68 -3.89 3.93
CA VAL A 110 8.14 -3.78 2.55
C VAL A 110 8.01 -5.18 1.93
N SER A 111 6.94 -5.41 1.18
CA SER A 111 6.53 -6.77 0.81
C SER A 111 7.32 -7.39 -0.34
N GLY A 112 7.89 -6.58 -1.25
CA GLY A 112 8.50 -7.08 -2.47
C GLY A 112 9.39 -6.07 -3.20
N GLY A 113 10.23 -6.59 -4.08
CA GLY A 113 11.20 -5.84 -4.90
C GLY A 113 11.37 -6.42 -6.31
N ASN A 114 10.39 -7.22 -6.76
CA ASN A 114 10.41 -7.90 -8.05
C ASN A 114 9.89 -6.96 -9.14
N VAL A 115 10.80 -6.19 -9.71
CA VAL A 115 10.50 -5.23 -10.77
C VAL A 115 11.58 -5.31 -11.83
N ASP A 116 11.20 -5.23 -13.11
CA ASP A 116 12.16 -5.18 -14.19
C ASP A 116 12.89 -3.82 -14.20
N ALA A 117 14.15 -3.83 -14.66
CA ALA A 117 15.01 -2.66 -14.56
C ALA A 117 14.50 -1.46 -15.40
N GLU A 118 13.83 -1.72 -16.53
CA GLU A 118 13.35 -0.67 -17.43
C GLU A 118 12.14 0.04 -16.82
N SER A 119 11.12 -0.71 -16.40
CA SER A 119 9.97 -0.17 -15.68
C SER A 119 10.39 0.53 -14.41
N TYR A 120 11.32 -0.05 -13.65
CA TYR A 120 11.84 0.59 -12.43
C TYR A 120 12.46 1.95 -12.73
N ALA A 121 13.32 2.05 -13.75
CA ALA A 121 13.91 3.31 -14.16
C ALA A 121 12.84 4.34 -14.58
N ASP A 122 11.77 3.92 -15.24
CA ASP A 122 10.67 4.79 -15.65
C ASP A 122 9.82 5.26 -14.45
N PHE A 123 9.54 4.40 -13.47
CA PHE A 123 8.89 4.79 -12.22
C PHE A 123 9.74 5.79 -11.43
N LEU A 124 11.05 5.59 -11.36
CA LEU A 124 11.97 6.53 -10.72
C LEU A 124 11.96 7.91 -11.39
N LYS A 125 11.86 7.99 -12.72
CA LYS A 125 11.73 9.27 -13.44
C LYS A 125 10.43 9.99 -13.13
N ARG A 126 9.34 9.24 -12.91
CA ARG A 126 8.02 9.78 -12.53
C ARG A 126 7.98 10.26 -11.07
N GLY A 127 8.75 9.61 -10.19
CA GLY A 127 8.82 9.96 -8.78
C GLY A 127 9.41 11.35 -8.54
N LYS A 128 8.75 12.13 -7.68
CA LYS A 128 9.20 13.44 -7.21
C LYS A 128 10.01 13.28 -5.92
N ASN A 129 10.92 14.23 -5.65
CA ASN A 129 11.59 14.29 -4.37
C ASN A 129 10.56 14.61 -3.27
N ILE A 130 10.47 13.72 -2.28
CA ILE A 130 9.58 13.83 -1.12
C ILE A 130 10.31 14.35 0.14
N LEU A 131 11.40 15.10 -0.06
CA LEU A 131 12.16 15.81 0.98
C LEU A 131 12.53 17.22 0.51
#